data_AF-A0A359CBY7-F1
#
_entry.id   AF-A0A359CBY7-F1
#
_cell.length_a   1.000
_cell.length_b   1.000
_cell.length_c   1.000
_cell.angle_alpha   90.00
_cell.angle_beta   90.00
_cell.angle_gamma   90.00
#
_symmetry.space_group_name_H-M   'P 1'
#
loop_
_entity.id
_entity.type
_entity.pdbx_description
1 polymer ?
#
loop_
_entity_poly.entity_id
_entity_poly.type
_entity_poly.pdbx_seq_one_letter_code
_entity_poly.pdbx_strand_id
1 'polypeptide(L)'
;MGRDRVLGLKVDVDTRRGMEEGVPALLSLLAGFGVRATFFLSFGPDNSGKAVVRLVRNPRFLFKMIRTNAPGLYGFRTALYGTVLKAPMIASAFPALCREIEERGHEVEFHAWDHRSWQDSLTGKGRDWVGAWLDRGLSAYTSCLGHPPRAFGAPAWLLTAAAVEEIA
;
A
#
# COMPACT_ATOMS: atom_id res chain seq x y z
N MET A 1 18.91 19.44 28.83
CA MET A 1 18.81 18.24 27.97
C MET A 1 17.92 18.59 26.78
N GLY A 2 18.48 18.70 25.58
CA GLY A 2 17.66 18.87 24.37
C GLY A 2 16.85 17.59 24.15
N ARG A 3 15.55 17.70 23.85
CA ARG A 3 14.75 16.54 23.46
C ARG A 3 15.37 15.94 22.20
N ASP A 4 15.74 14.66 22.25
CA ASP A 4 16.09 13.90 21.06
C ASP A 4 14.92 13.99 20.08
N ARG A 5 15.19 14.53 18.89
CA ARG A 5 14.19 14.64 17.83
C ARG A 5 14.14 13.31 17.09
N VAL A 6 13.07 12.57 17.33
CA VAL A 6 12.80 11.32 16.62
C VAL A 6 12.05 11.63 15.32
N LEU A 7 12.55 11.11 14.20
CA LEU A 7 11.92 11.18 12.89
C LEU A 7 11.60 9.76 12.42
N GLY A 8 10.35 9.51 12.04
CA GLY A 8 9.93 8.26 11.41
C GLY A 8 9.72 8.46 9.91
N LEU A 9 10.29 7.57 9.09
CA LEU A 9 10.07 7.54 7.65
C LEU A 9 9.10 6.40 7.31
N LYS A 10 7.88 6.75 6.91
CA LYS A 10 6.83 5.81 6.47
C LYS A 10 6.74 5.82 4.95
N VAL A 11 6.73 4.63 4.35
CA VAL A 11 6.63 4.43 2.89
C VAL A 11 5.44 3.56 2.58
N ASP A 12 4.45 4.10 1.86
CA ASP A 12 3.26 3.34 1.44
C ASP A 12 3.46 2.81 0.03
N VAL A 13 3.34 1.50 -0.14
CA VAL A 13 3.54 0.81 -1.42
C VAL A 13 2.21 0.26 -1.91
N ASP A 14 1.56 1.05 -2.76
CA ASP A 14 0.16 0.83 -3.19
C ASP A 14 0.00 0.29 -4.61
N THR A 15 1.11 0.08 -5.33
CA THR A 15 1.07 -0.37 -6.73
C THR A 15 2.09 -1.45 -7.01
N ARG A 16 1.78 -2.29 -8.00
CA ARG A 16 2.64 -3.35 -8.50
C ARG A 16 3.98 -2.79 -8.99
N ARG A 17 3.95 -1.66 -9.68
CA ARG A 17 5.15 -0.95 -10.17
C ARG A 17 5.95 -0.35 -9.02
N GLY A 18 5.28 0.25 -8.04
CA GLY A 18 5.93 0.76 -6.83
C GLY A 18 6.68 -0.35 -6.08
N MET A 19 6.10 -1.54 -6.00
CA MET A 19 6.77 -2.71 -5.44
C MET A 19 7.96 -3.18 -6.29
N GLU A 20 7.81 -3.30 -7.61
CA GLU A 20 8.85 -3.88 -8.49
C GLU A 20 10.05 -2.98 -8.73
N GLU A 21 9.79 -1.71 -9.01
CA GLU A 21 10.79 -0.75 -9.45
C GLU A 21 11.12 0.24 -8.32
N GLY A 22 10.09 0.68 -7.60
CA GLY A 22 10.21 1.72 -6.57
C GLY A 22 10.93 1.26 -5.31
N VAL A 23 10.54 0.10 -4.77
CA VAL A 23 11.13 -0.45 -3.54
C VAL A 23 12.63 -0.71 -3.71
N PRO A 24 13.14 -1.42 -4.74
CA PRO A 24 14.59 -1.63 -4.88
C PRO A 24 15.39 -0.33 -5.00
N ALA A 25 14.85 0.66 -5.71
CA ALA A 25 15.47 1.98 -5.83
C ALA A 25 15.51 2.72 -4.48
N LEU A 26 14.42 2.69 -3.72
CA LEU A 26 14.33 3.29 -2.39
C LEU A 26 15.25 2.60 -1.39
N LEU A 27 15.32 1.27 -1.39
CA LEU A 27 16.23 0.50 -0.53
C LEU A 27 17.69 0.89 -0.80
N SER A 28 18.07 1.06 -2.07
CA SER A 28 19.41 1.50 -2.47
C SER A 28 19.70 2.93 -1.99
N LEU A 29 18.73 3.84 -2.13
CA LEU A 29 18.85 5.22 -1.68
C LEU A 29 18.99 5.32 -0.16
N LEU A 30 18.11 4.63 0.58
CA LEU A 30 18.10 4.62 2.04
C LEU A 30 19.40 4.05 2.62
N ALA A 31 19.92 2.99 2.01
CA ALA A 31 21.23 2.43 2.35
C ALA A 31 22.36 3.48 2.17
N GLY A 32 22.33 4.23 1.06
CA GLY A 32 23.30 5.31 0.81
C GLY A 32 23.28 6.43 1.85
N PHE A 33 22.15 6.67 2.51
CA PHE A 33 22.02 7.64 3.59
C PHE A 33 22.12 7.02 4.99
N GLY A 34 22.22 5.69 5.12
CA GLY A 34 22.18 5.01 6.42
C GLY A 34 20.87 5.22 7.19
N VAL A 35 19.76 5.43 6.49
CA VAL A 35 18.44 5.72 7.08
C VAL A 35 17.54 4.50 7.01
N ARG A 36 16.75 4.27 8.08
CA ARG A 36 15.72 3.23 8.12
C ARG A 36 14.33 3.82 7.90
N ALA A 37 13.42 2.97 7.45
CA ALA A 37 12.04 3.30 7.14
C ALA A 37 11.14 2.12 7.51
N THR A 38 9.85 2.39 7.65
CA THR A 38 8.80 1.39 7.77
C THR A 38 8.00 1.37 6.48
N PHE A 39 8.01 0.24 5.80
CA PHE A 39 7.29 0.00 4.55
C PHE A 39 5.93 -0.61 4.84
N PHE A 40 4.89 0.14 4.51
CA PHE A 40 3.50 -0.28 4.60
C PHE A 40 3.08 -0.82 3.23
N LEU A 41 2.97 -2.14 3.13
CA LEU A 41 2.78 -2.82 1.85
C LEU A 41 1.31 -3.22 1.61
N SER A 42 0.84 -2.95 0.39
CA SER A 42 -0.37 -3.59 -0.14
C SER A 42 -0.04 -5.00 -0.65
N PHE A 43 -0.74 -6.02 -0.18
CA PHE A 43 -0.52 -7.42 -0.54
C PHE A 43 -1.49 -7.92 -1.61
N GLY A 44 -2.65 -7.29 -1.76
CA GLY A 44 -3.68 -7.72 -2.68
C GLY A 44 -3.52 -7.18 -4.12
N PRO A 45 -4.62 -7.18 -4.89
CA PRO A 45 -4.59 -6.77 -6.29
C PRO A 45 -4.36 -5.26 -6.46
N ASP A 46 -3.55 -4.90 -7.45
CA ASP A 46 -3.35 -3.52 -7.90
C ASP A 46 -4.57 -3.03 -8.69
N ASN A 47 -5.49 -2.43 -7.96
CA ASN A 47 -6.69 -1.79 -8.50
C ASN A 47 -6.52 -0.26 -8.64
N SER A 48 -5.28 0.24 -8.64
CA SER A 48 -5.00 1.67 -8.78
C SER A 48 -5.52 2.24 -10.12
N GLY A 49 -5.54 1.44 -11.19
CA GLY A 49 -6.11 1.81 -12.49
C GLY A 49 -7.60 2.15 -12.46
N LYS A 50 -8.38 1.60 -11.51
CA LYS A 50 -9.79 1.99 -11.30
C LYS A 50 -9.94 3.45 -10.87
N ALA A 51 -8.87 4.12 -10.41
CA ALA A 51 -8.88 5.53 -10.07
C ALA A 51 -9.23 6.44 -11.27
N VAL A 52 -9.03 5.98 -12.51
CA VAL A 52 -9.45 6.70 -13.73
C VAL A 52 -10.95 7.01 -13.70
N VAL A 53 -11.78 6.13 -13.11
CA VAL A 53 -13.23 6.37 -12.95
C VAL A 53 -13.53 7.58 -12.05
N ARG A 54 -12.69 7.86 -11.04
CA ARG A 54 -12.79 9.08 -10.23
C ARG A 54 -12.24 10.31 -10.94
N LEU A 55 -11.29 10.16 -11.86
CA LEU A 55 -10.75 11.27 -12.66
C LEU A 55 -11.87 11.97 -13.46
N VAL A 56 -12.81 11.17 -13.99
CA VAL A 56 -14.00 11.66 -14.70
C VAL A 56 -14.99 12.38 -13.76
N ARG A 57 -15.03 12.01 -12.46
CA ARG A 57 -16.00 12.52 -11.48
C ARG A 57 -15.47 13.59 -10.53
N ASN A 58 -14.16 13.81 -10.46
CA ASN A 58 -13.54 14.77 -9.53
C ASN A 58 -12.40 15.57 -10.19
N PRO A 59 -12.66 16.79 -10.67
CA PRO A 59 -11.66 17.62 -11.33
C PRO A 59 -10.48 17.99 -10.41
N ARG A 60 -10.67 18.07 -9.09
CA ARG A 60 -9.55 18.34 -8.15
C ARG A 60 -8.55 17.18 -8.09
N PHE A 61 -9.01 15.95 -8.27
CA PHE A 61 -8.14 14.77 -8.34
C PHE A 61 -7.32 14.76 -9.64
N LEU A 62 -7.91 15.18 -10.76
CA LEU A 62 -7.20 15.37 -12.03
C LEU A 62 -6.08 16.41 -11.90
N PHE A 63 -6.37 17.58 -11.31
CA PHE A 63 -5.35 18.60 -11.04
C PHE A 63 -4.22 18.08 -10.15
N LYS A 64 -4.53 17.30 -9.10
CA LYS A 64 -3.51 16.65 -8.26
C LYS A 64 -2.60 15.75 -9.09
N MET A 65 -3.16 14.89 -9.93
CA MET A 65 -2.40 13.93 -10.75
C MET A 65 -1.50 14.61 -11.77
N ILE A 66 -1.98 15.68 -12.42
CA ILE A 66 -1.17 16.48 -13.35
C ILE A 66 0.00 17.13 -12.60
N ARG A 67 -0.27 17.74 -11.44
CA ARG A 67 0.77 18.38 -10.62
C ARG A 67 1.84 17.41 -10.14
N THR A 68 1.50 16.14 -9.93
CA THR A 68 2.45 15.10 -9.48
C THR A 68 3.04 14.27 -10.62
N ASN A 69 2.86 14.67 -11.89
CA ASN A 69 3.29 13.93 -13.07
C ASN A 69 2.89 12.44 -13.06
N ALA A 70 1.67 12.15 -12.58
CA ALA A 70 1.15 10.80 -12.46
C ALA A 70 1.18 9.99 -13.79
N PRO A 71 0.91 10.56 -14.98
CA PRO A 71 0.98 9.81 -16.23
C PRO A 71 2.38 9.23 -16.54
N GLY A 72 3.44 9.99 -16.24
CA GLY A 72 4.83 9.51 -16.34
C GLY A 72 5.21 8.50 -15.25
N LEU A 73 4.56 8.58 -14.09
CA LEU A 73 4.81 7.71 -12.93
C LEU A 73 4.10 6.36 -12.99
N TYR A 74 2.90 6.28 -13.57
CA TYR A 74 2.11 5.05 -13.57
C TYR A 74 2.20 4.25 -14.88
N GLY A 75 2.50 4.89 -16.02
CA GLY A 75 2.49 4.23 -17.33
C GLY A 75 1.08 3.78 -17.76
N PHE A 76 0.87 3.63 -19.07
CA PHE A 76 -0.47 3.33 -19.62
C PHE A 76 -1.03 1.97 -19.15
N ARG A 77 -0.17 0.98 -18.89
CA ARG A 77 -0.59 -0.36 -18.43
C ARG A 77 -1.23 -0.34 -17.04
N THR A 78 -0.66 0.40 -16.09
CA THR A 78 -1.18 0.47 -14.71
C THR A 78 -2.56 1.13 -14.68
N ALA A 79 -2.81 2.12 -15.55
CA ALA A 79 -4.13 2.75 -15.68
C ALA A 79 -5.23 1.77 -16.14
N LEU A 80 -4.87 0.66 -16.79
CA LEU A 80 -5.79 -0.36 -17.28
C LEU A 80 -6.00 -1.52 -16.29
N TYR A 81 -5.23 -1.61 -15.19
CA TYR A 81 -5.38 -2.66 -14.19
C TYR A 81 -6.69 -2.53 -13.41
N GLY A 82 -7.42 -3.64 -13.31
CA GLY A 82 -8.72 -3.71 -12.63
C GLY A 82 -9.89 -3.13 -13.44
N THR A 83 -9.65 -2.59 -14.64
CA THR A 83 -10.68 -2.10 -15.55
C THR A 83 -10.76 -2.97 -16.81
N VAL A 84 -9.68 -3.05 -17.59
CA VAL A 84 -9.58 -3.86 -18.82
C VAL A 84 -8.64 -5.06 -18.63
N LEU A 85 -7.59 -4.90 -17.83
CA LEU A 85 -6.62 -5.95 -17.52
C LEU A 85 -6.88 -6.52 -16.13
N LYS A 86 -6.64 -7.82 -15.94
CA LYS A 86 -6.66 -8.45 -14.61
C LYS A 86 -5.67 -7.73 -13.70
N ALA A 87 -6.13 -7.28 -12.53
CA ALA A 87 -5.28 -6.61 -11.57
C ALA A 87 -4.18 -7.58 -11.06
N PRO A 88 -2.89 -7.27 -11.25
CA PRO A 88 -1.80 -8.08 -10.73
C PRO A 88 -1.72 -7.96 -9.20
N MET A 89 -1.17 -8.97 -8.52
CA MET A 89 -0.91 -8.88 -7.07
C MET A 89 0.29 -7.96 -6.81
N ILE A 90 0.27 -7.18 -5.73
CA ILE A 90 1.36 -6.26 -5.36
C ILE A 90 2.42 -7.03 -4.56
N ALA A 91 2.50 -6.89 -3.23
CA ALA A 91 3.59 -7.46 -2.44
C ALA A 91 3.57 -9.00 -2.46
N SER A 92 2.39 -9.62 -2.54
CA SER A 92 2.25 -11.09 -2.64
C SER A 92 2.88 -11.69 -3.90
N ALA A 93 3.14 -10.89 -4.94
CA ALA A 93 3.88 -11.35 -6.12
C ALA A 93 5.42 -11.31 -5.93
N PHE A 94 5.90 -10.67 -4.86
CA PHE A 94 7.33 -10.46 -4.56
C PHE A 94 7.69 -10.89 -3.12
N PRO A 95 7.43 -12.14 -2.70
CA PRO A 95 7.73 -12.57 -1.34
C PRO A 95 9.22 -12.45 -0.99
N ALA A 96 10.11 -12.67 -1.96
CA ALA A 96 11.55 -12.48 -1.77
C ALA A 96 11.92 -11.02 -1.48
N LEU A 97 11.33 -10.07 -2.21
CA LEU A 97 11.57 -8.64 -1.98
C LEU A 97 10.98 -8.17 -0.65
N CYS A 98 9.86 -8.75 -0.21
CA CYS A 98 9.31 -8.47 1.13
C CYS A 98 10.33 -8.81 2.23
N ARG A 99 10.94 -10.01 2.15
CA ARG A 99 11.99 -10.43 3.08
C ARG A 99 13.26 -9.60 2.95
N GLU A 100 13.65 -9.23 1.73
CA GLU A 100 14.81 -8.38 1.48
C GLU A 100 14.70 -7.01 2.17
N ILE A 101 13.50 -6.42 2.24
CA ILE A 101 13.27 -5.17 2.98
C ILE A 101 13.67 -5.34 4.45
N GLU A 102 13.25 -6.43 5.10
CA GLU A 102 13.56 -6.72 6.51
C GLU A 102 15.03 -7.10 6.71
N GLU A 103 15.60 -7.90 5.80
CA GLU A 103 17.03 -8.27 5.81
C GLU A 103 17.94 -7.04 5.75
N ARG A 104 17.50 -5.97 5.07
CA ARG A 104 18.19 -4.67 5.03
C ARG A 104 17.93 -3.78 6.26
N GLY A 105 17.22 -4.30 7.26
CA GLY A 105 16.99 -3.65 8.55
C GLY A 105 15.84 -2.63 8.55
N HIS A 106 14.97 -2.65 7.55
CA HIS A 106 13.73 -1.88 7.55
C HIS A 106 12.60 -2.69 8.18
N GLU A 107 11.51 -2.00 8.54
CA GLU A 107 10.30 -2.68 9.02
C GLU A 107 9.32 -2.86 7.84
N VAL A 108 8.62 -3.99 7.81
CA VAL A 108 7.50 -4.23 6.89
C VAL A 108 6.22 -4.39 7.68
N GLU A 109 5.21 -3.58 7.38
CA GLU A 109 3.94 -3.59 8.09
C GLU A 109 2.76 -3.64 7.11
N PHE A 110 1.59 -4.06 7.60
CA PHE A 110 0.43 -4.27 6.75
C PHE A 110 -0.25 -2.96 6.40
N HIS A 111 -0.53 -2.74 5.12
CA HIS A 111 -1.25 -1.55 4.65
C HIS A 111 -2.57 -1.92 3.99
N ALA A 112 -2.56 -2.92 3.10
CA ALA A 112 -3.80 -3.33 2.47
C ALA A 112 -3.83 -4.75 1.94
N TRP A 113 -5.02 -5.35 1.92
CA TRP A 113 -5.34 -6.33 0.89
C TRP A 113 -5.60 -5.58 -0.43
N ASP A 114 -6.81 -5.07 -0.65
CA ASP A 114 -7.10 -4.19 -1.80
C ASP A 114 -7.28 -2.76 -1.31
N HIS A 115 -6.22 -1.96 -1.45
CA HIS A 115 -6.16 -0.55 -1.03
C HIS A 115 -7.34 0.26 -1.55
N ARG A 116 -7.72 0.02 -2.82
CA ARG A 116 -8.75 0.82 -3.48
C ARG A 116 -10.14 0.47 -2.97
N SER A 117 -10.43 -0.82 -2.81
CA SER A 117 -11.72 -1.28 -2.27
C SER A 117 -11.98 -0.71 -0.87
N TRP A 118 -10.94 -0.66 -0.03
CA TRP A 118 -11.01 -0.03 1.30
C TRP A 118 -11.34 1.45 1.18
N GLN A 119 -10.49 2.21 0.48
CA GLN A 119 -10.63 3.66 0.35
C GLN A 119 -11.98 4.11 -0.23
N ASP A 120 -12.53 3.34 -1.18
CA ASP A 120 -13.75 3.74 -1.88
C ASP A 120 -15.03 3.25 -1.20
N SER A 121 -14.99 2.11 -0.51
CA SER A 121 -16.22 1.43 -0.09
C SER A 121 -16.38 1.29 1.41
N LEU A 122 -15.33 1.48 2.23
CA LEU A 122 -15.36 1.15 3.66
C LEU A 122 -16.55 1.76 4.41
N THR A 123 -16.94 3.01 4.08
CA THR A 123 -18.05 3.70 4.75
C THR A 123 -19.40 3.00 4.62
N GLY A 124 -19.59 2.19 3.57
CA GLY A 124 -20.79 1.38 3.35
C GLY A 124 -20.61 -0.10 3.70
N LYS A 125 -19.52 -0.47 4.39
CA LYS A 125 -19.20 -1.86 4.73
C LYS A 125 -19.28 -2.09 6.23
N GLY A 126 -19.82 -3.25 6.61
CA GLY A 126 -19.90 -3.74 7.99
C GLY A 126 -18.75 -4.69 8.33
N ARG A 127 -18.79 -5.20 9.56
CA ARG A 127 -17.74 -6.04 10.17
C ARG A 127 -17.31 -7.21 9.30
N ASP A 128 -18.25 -8.02 8.80
CA ASP A 128 -17.94 -9.21 7.98
C ASP A 128 -17.09 -8.90 6.75
N TRP A 129 -17.36 -7.77 6.09
CA TRP A 129 -16.58 -7.37 4.92
C TRP A 129 -15.16 -6.94 5.33
N VAL A 130 -15.04 -6.23 6.46
CA VAL A 130 -13.74 -5.81 7.00
C VAL A 130 -12.93 -7.04 7.42
N GLY A 131 -13.51 -7.95 8.19
CA GLY A 131 -12.85 -9.20 8.62
C GLY A 131 -12.36 -10.01 7.43
N ALA A 132 -13.22 -10.28 6.45
CA ALA A 132 -12.83 -11.00 5.24
C ALA A 132 -11.75 -10.27 4.41
N TRP A 133 -11.69 -8.94 4.47
CA TRP A 133 -10.65 -8.16 3.80
C TRP A 133 -9.31 -8.24 4.56
N LEU A 134 -9.36 -8.15 5.89
CA LEU A 134 -8.20 -8.30 6.77
C LEU A 134 -7.63 -9.71 6.68
N ASP A 135 -8.46 -10.75 6.79
CA ASP A 135 -8.04 -12.16 6.71
C ASP A 135 -7.20 -12.45 5.47
N ARG A 136 -7.66 -11.96 4.30
CA ARG A 136 -6.91 -12.12 3.05
C ARG A 136 -5.57 -11.40 3.09
N GLY A 137 -5.56 -10.16 3.60
CA GLY A 137 -4.37 -9.35 3.74
C GLY A 137 -3.34 -9.94 4.69
N LEU A 138 -3.78 -10.33 5.89
CA LEU A 138 -2.96 -10.90 6.95
C LEU A 138 -2.42 -12.29 6.57
N SER A 139 -3.24 -13.12 5.91
CA SER A 139 -2.79 -14.40 5.37
C SER A 139 -1.71 -14.21 4.31
N ALA A 140 -1.90 -13.27 3.39
CA ALA A 140 -0.91 -12.96 2.36
C ALA A 140 0.39 -12.38 2.93
N TYR A 141 0.30 -11.47 3.90
CA TYR A 141 1.44 -10.94 4.67
C TYR A 141 2.23 -12.08 5.31
N THR A 142 1.54 -12.91 6.10
CA THR A 142 2.17 -14.01 6.86
C THR A 142 2.79 -15.03 5.91
N SER A 143 2.18 -15.30 4.76
CA SER A 143 2.74 -16.19 3.74
C SER A 143 4.04 -15.66 3.13
N CYS A 144 4.22 -14.33 3.06
CA CYS A 144 5.43 -13.71 2.50
C CYS A 144 6.56 -13.60 3.54
N LEU A 145 6.22 -13.23 4.78
CA LEU A 145 7.18 -12.84 5.82
C LEU A 145 7.36 -13.88 6.93
N GLY A 146 6.42 -14.82 7.08
CA GLY A 146 6.50 -15.90 8.07
C GLY A 146 6.10 -15.50 9.49
N HIS A 147 5.66 -14.26 9.72
CA HIS A 147 5.13 -13.76 10.99
C HIS A 147 3.92 -12.83 10.74
N PRO A 148 3.09 -12.54 11.77
CA PRO A 148 2.04 -11.54 11.65
C PRO A 148 2.62 -10.11 11.63
N PRO A 149 1.89 -9.12 11.07
CA PRO A 149 2.26 -7.72 11.19
C PRO A 149 2.06 -7.22 12.61
N ARG A 150 2.76 -6.14 12.98
CA ARG A 150 2.65 -5.48 14.29
C ARG A 150 1.89 -4.17 14.20
N ALA A 151 1.79 -3.60 13.00
CA ALA A 151 1.07 -2.36 12.74
C ALA A 151 0.20 -2.46 11.49
N PHE A 152 -0.85 -1.65 11.46
CA PHE A 152 -1.72 -1.46 10.32
C PHE A 152 -1.75 0.00 9.87
N GLY A 153 -1.37 0.24 8.63
CA GLY A 153 -1.53 1.53 7.96
C GLY A 153 -2.87 1.59 7.24
N ALA A 154 -3.89 2.21 7.83
CA ALA A 154 -5.21 2.26 7.20
C ALA A 154 -5.16 3.00 5.84
N PRO A 155 -5.63 2.38 4.74
CA PRO A 155 -5.68 3.04 3.43
C PRO A 155 -6.45 4.36 3.50
N ALA A 156 -5.86 5.41 2.92
CA ALA A 156 -6.38 6.78 2.97
C ALA A 156 -6.65 7.34 4.38
N TRP A 157 -6.02 6.78 5.42
CA TRP A 157 -6.27 7.10 6.83
C TRP A 157 -7.74 6.97 7.23
N LEU A 158 -8.48 6.10 6.53
CA LEU A 158 -9.91 5.93 6.74
C LEU A 158 -10.16 4.71 7.61
N LEU A 159 -10.83 4.93 8.73
CA LEU A 159 -11.35 3.90 9.63
C LEU A 159 -12.82 4.22 9.94
N THR A 160 -13.68 3.19 9.91
CA THR A 160 -15.04 3.25 10.45
C THR A 160 -15.06 2.60 11.84
N ALA A 161 -16.13 2.81 12.62
CA ALA A 161 -16.29 2.15 13.91
C ALA A 161 -16.17 0.61 13.78
N ALA A 162 -16.86 0.03 12.80
CA ALA A 162 -16.76 -1.40 12.50
C ALA A 162 -15.33 -1.84 12.14
N ALA A 163 -14.55 -0.98 11.47
CA ALA A 163 -13.16 -1.29 11.16
C ALA A 163 -12.28 -1.27 12.42
N VAL A 164 -12.45 -0.28 13.30
CA VAL A 164 -11.71 -0.20 14.56
C VAL A 164 -12.02 -1.41 15.44
N GLU A 165 -13.29 -1.81 15.54
CA GLU A 165 -13.70 -2.99 16.31
C GLU A 165 -13.11 -4.31 15.80
N GLU A 166 -12.88 -4.43 14.49
CA GLU A 166 -12.31 -5.64 13.90
C GLU A 166 -10.76 -5.67 13.98
N ILE A 167 -10.12 -4.51 14.08
CA ILE A 167 -8.65 -4.37 14.14
C ILE A 167 -8.12 -4.47 15.58
N ALA A 168 -8.92 -4.02 16.56
CA ALA A 168 -8.54 -3.95 17.98
C ALA A 168 -8.52 -5.32 18.66
#